data_AF-A0A2W1L470-F1
#
_entry.id   AF-A0A2W1L470-F1
#
_cell.length_a   1.000
_cell.length_b   1.000
_cell.length_c   1.000
_cell.angle_alpha   90.00
_cell.angle_beta   90.00
_cell.angle_gamma   90.00
#
_symmetry.space_group_name_H-M   'P 1'
#
loop_
_entity.id
_entity.type
_entity.pdbx_description
1 polymer ?
#
loop_
_entity_poly.entity_id
_entity_poly.type
_entity_poly.pdbx_seq_one_letter_code
_entity_poly.pdbx_strand_id
1 'polypeptide(L)'
;MPFPGSGETVLIEQPGYHLFIEHLLTHGVPARGITRTAEGVDMDELERLFRSGTIKFFYTMPRLHNPLGISYTKEQKKRDRRLSREV
;
A
#
# COMPACT_ATOMS: atom_id res chain seq x y z
N MET A 1 -14.63 -9.71 11.41
CA MET A 1 -14.69 -10.36 10.08
C MET A 1 -13.27 -10.63 9.63
N PRO A 2 -12.92 -11.86 9.19
CA PRO A 2 -11.60 -12.12 8.64
C PRO A 2 -11.42 -11.34 7.33
N PHE A 3 -10.25 -10.70 7.15
CA PHE A 3 -9.94 -9.98 5.90
C PHE A 3 -9.66 -11.02 4.79
N PRO A 4 -10.29 -10.89 3.61
CA PRO A 4 -10.13 -11.86 2.52
C PRO A 4 -8.68 -11.92 2.01
N GLY A 5 -8.32 -13.04 1.38
CA GLY A 5 -6.98 -13.29 0.82
C GLY A 5 -6.12 -14.21 1.68
N SER A 6 -5.23 -14.97 1.01
CA SER A 6 -4.31 -15.94 1.61
C SER A 6 -3.00 -15.32 2.11
N GLY A 7 -2.71 -14.08 1.73
CA GLY A 7 -1.52 -13.37 2.20
C GLY A 7 -1.57 -13.03 3.70
N GLU A 8 -0.39 -12.79 4.25
CA GLU A 8 -0.17 -12.48 5.67
C GLU A 8 0.42 -11.09 5.87
N THR A 9 1.16 -10.57 4.89
CA THR A 9 1.88 -9.30 5.00
C THR A 9 1.05 -8.12 4.50
N VAL A 10 0.96 -7.06 5.29
CA VAL A 10 0.36 -5.79 4.90
C VAL A 10 1.40 -4.95 4.18
N LEU A 11 1.11 -4.53 2.94
CA LEU A 11 1.95 -3.57 2.24
C LEU A 11 1.53 -2.14 2.59
N ILE A 12 2.48 -1.27 2.95
CA ILE A 12 2.22 0.10 3.39
C ILE A 12 3.14 1.10 2.68
N GLU A 13 2.66 2.32 2.47
CA GLU A 13 3.47 3.42 1.91
C GLU A 13 4.60 3.85 2.89
N GLN A 14 5.77 4.17 2.34
CA GLN A 14 6.92 4.74 3.05
C GLN A 14 7.46 5.99 2.32
N PRO A 15 7.57 7.15 3.00
CA PRO A 15 7.04 7.42 4.34
C PRO A 15 5.50 7.30 4.33
N GLY A 16 4.91 7.01 5.49
CA GLY A 16 3.46 6.81 5.61
C GLY A 16 2.91 7.27 6.95
N TYR A 17 1.64 7.02 7.19
CA TYR A 17 0.96 7.45 8.41
C TYR A 17 1.52 6.75 9.65
N HIS A 18 2.27 7.49 10.47
CA HIS A 18 3.01 6.98 11.62
C HIS A 18 2.15 6.19 12.62
N LEU A 19 0.93 6.64 12.93
CA LEU A 19 0.04 5.92 13.85
C LEU A 19 -0.38 4.55 13.31
N PHE A 20 -0.53 4.41 11.98
CA PHE A 20 -0.80 3.11 11.39
C PHE A 20 0.42 2.20 11.41
N ILE A 21 1.60 2.76 11.14
CA ILE A 21 2.88 2.02 11.26
C ILE A 21 3.05 1.50 12.69
N GLU A 22 2.87 2.37 13.69
CA GLU A 22 2.96 2.03 15.11
C GLU A 22 1.92 0.98 15.53
N HIS A 23 0.70 1.08 15.02
CA HIS A 23 -0.34 0.09 15.24
C HIS A 23 0.06 -1.30 14.71
N LEU A 24 0.60 -1.38 13.49
CA LEU A 24 1.08 -2.64 12.93
C LEU A 24 2.23 -3.23 13.77
N LEU A 25 3.19 -2.40 14.18
CA LEU A 25 4.32 -2.83 15.01
C LEU A 25 3.86 -3.32 16.38
N THR A 26 2.98 -2.57 17.05
CA THR A 26 2.50 -2.87 18.41
C THR A 26 1.72 -4.18 18.46
N HIS A 27 0.99 -4.52 17.40
CA HIS A 27 0.22 -5.76 17.30
C HIS A 27 0.96 -6.90 16.60
N GLY A 28 2.25 -6.72 16.25
CA GLY A 28 3.05 -7.73 15.58
C GLY A 28 2.50 -8.15 14.21
N VAL A 29 1.78 -7.26 13.52
CA VAL A 29 1.23 -7.53 12.19
C VAL A 29 2.36 -7.47 11.17
N PRO A 30 2.62 -8.55 10.40
CA PRO A 30 3.66 -8.53 9.37
C PRO A 30 3.37 -7.42 8.37
N ALA A 31 4.34 -6.51 8.20
CA ALA A 31 4.19 -5.35 7.33
C ALA A 31 5.45 -5.14 6.48
N ARG A 32 5.25 -4.66 5.25
CA ARG A 32 6.32 -4.31 4.32
C ARG A 32 6.09 -2.91 3.78
N GLY A 33 7.15 -2.10 3.73
CA GLY A 33 7.12 -0.78 3.10
C GLY A 33 7.26 -0.85 1.58
N ILE A 34 6.55 0.02 0.87
CA ILE A 34 6.81 0.40 -0.52
C ILE A 34 6.99 1.91 -0.60
N THR A 35 7.99 2.37 -1.34
CA THR A 35 8.31 3.79 -1.45
C THR A 35 7.20 4.53 -2.19
N ARG A 36 6.78 5.67 -1.63
CA ARG A 36 5.88 6.61 -2.29
C ARG A 36 6.54 7.97 -2.47
N THR A 37 6.47 8.49 -3.69
CA THR A 37 6.94 9.84 -4.02
C THR A 37 5.78 10.75 -4.43
N ALA A 38 6.09 11.97 -4.87
CA ALA A 38 5.12 12.90 -5.48
C ALA A 38 4.45 12.30 -6.73
N GLU A 39 5.21 11.50 -7.48
CA GLU A 39 4.82 10.77 -8.69
C GLU A 39 4.06 9.47 -8.38
N GLY A 40 3.95 9.14 -7.09
CA GLY A 40 3.19 8.03 -6.56
C GLY A 40 4.03 6.81 -6.25
N VAL A 41 3.42 5.63 -6.36
CA VAL A 41 4.08 4.34 -6.13
C VAL A 41 4.52 3.74 -7.46
N ASP A 42 5.66 3.05 -7.45
CA ASP A 42 6.11 2.25 -8.58
C ASP A 42 5.15 1.06 -8.79
N MET A 43 4.45 1.07 -9.92
CA MET A 43 3.42 0.07 -10.23
C MET A 43 4.01 -1.29 -10.57
N ASP A 44 5.20 -1.33 -11.17
CA ASP A 44 5.86 -2.58 -11.55
C ASP A 44 6.40 -3.26 -10.28
N GLU A 45 6.92 -2.48 -9.33
CA GLU A 45 7.27 -2.99 -8.00
C GLU A 45 6.02 -3.51 -7.26
N LEU A 46 4.94 -2.73 -7.24
CA LEU A 46 3.70 -3.11 -6.58
C LEU A 46 3.14 -4.43 -7.13
N GLU A 47 3.09 -4.58 -8.45
CA GLU A 47 2.66 -5.81 -9.12
C GLU A 47 3.56 -7.00 -8.76
N ARG A 48 4.88 -6.83 -8.82
CA ARG A 48 5.84 -7.87 -8.45
C ARG A 48 5.67 -8.34 -7.00
N LEU A 49 5.35 -7.42 -6.09
CA LEU A 49 5.09 -7.75 -4.68
C LEU A 49 3.81 -8.56 -4.52
N PHE A 50 2.72 -8.18 -5.19
CA PHE A 50 1.48 -8.95 -5.14
C PHE A 50 1.63 -10.35 -5.76
N ARG A 51 2.36 -10.46 -6.88
CA ARG A 51 2.66 -11.76 -7.52
C ARG A 51 3.46 -12.72 -6.65
N SER A 52 4.11 -12.24 -5.58
CA SER A 52 4.77 -13.13 -4.61
C SER A 52 3.79 -14.00 -3.80
N GLY A 53 2.50 -13.66 -3.77
CA GLY A 53 1.47 -14.35 -2.99
C GLY A 53 1.51 -14.09 -1.48
N THR A 54 2.48 -13.31 -1.00
CA THR A 54 2.67 -13.04 0.44
C THR A 54 1.87 -11.84 0.95
N ILE A 55 1.54 -10.90 0.05
CA ILE A 55 0.85 -9.66 0.38
C ILE A 55 -0.65 -9.93 0.56
N LYS A 56 -1.19 -9.55 1.72
CA LYS A 56 -2.62 -9.66 2.03
C LYS A 56 -3.42 -8.53 1.41
N PHE A 57 -2.94 -7.30 1.57
CA PHE A 57 -3.51 -6.09 0.99
C PHE A 57 -2.50 -4.96 1.03
N PHE A 58 -2.77 -3.91 0.23
CA PHE A 58 -2.01 -2.68 0.20
C PHE A 58 -2.81 -1.53 0.84
N TYR A 59 -2.21 -0.87 1.82
CA TYR A 59 -2.74 0.32 2.48
C TYR A 59 -2.10 1.58 1.89
N THR A 60 -2.95 2.49 1.41
CA THR A 60 -2.55 3.77 0.80
C THR A 60 -3.46 4.91 1.25
N MET A 61 -2.91 6.14 1.34
CA MET A 61 -3.68 7.37 1.52
C MET A 61 -3.72 8.19 0.22
N PRO A 62 -4.71 7.98 -0.67
CA PRO A 62 -4.72 8.58 -2.01
C PRO A 62 -5.04 10.08 -2.03
N ARG A 63 -5.46 10.67 -0.91
CA ARG A 63 -5.72 12.10 -0.75
C ARG A 63 -5.07 12.59 0.53
N LEU A 64 -4.47 13.79 0.46
CA LEU A 64 -3.83 14.47 1.60
C LEU A 64 -2.93 13.50 2.39
N HIS A 65 -2.02 12.85 1.67
CA HIS A 65 -1.17 11.80 2.22
C HIS A 65 -0.36 12.34 3.40
N ASN A 66 -0.36 11.64 4.53
CA ASN A 66 0.46 11.98 5.68
C ASN A 66 1.76 11.17 5.60
N PRO A 67 2.96 11.78 5.57
CA PRO A 67 3.28 13.19 5.86
C PRO A 67 3.44 14.12 4.64
N LEU A 68 3.38 13.58 3.43
CA LEU A 68 3.77 14.30 2.20
C LEU A 68 2.82 15.44 1.76
N GLY A 69 1.60 15.52 2.29
CA GLY A 69 0.57 16.50 1.91
C GLY A 69 -0.03 16.33 0.50
N ILE A 70 0.51 15.43 -0.31
CA ILE A 70 0.13 15.22 -1.72
C ILE A 70 -1.10 14.33 -1.89
N SER A 71 -1.80 14.49 -3.00
CA SER A 71 -2.90 13.62 -3.41
C SER A 71 -2.58 12.96 -4.75
N TYR A 72 -3.04 11.73 -4.94
CA TYR A 72 -2.95 11.11 -6.25
C TYR A 72 -3.79 11.85 -7.29
N THR A 73 -3.20 12.03 -8.46
CA THR A 73 -3.85 12.42 -9.70
C THR A 73 -4.91 11.40 -10.09
N LYS A 74 -5.80 11.79 -11.01
CA LYS A 74 -6.81 10.87 -11.55
C LYS A 74 -6.17 9.68 -12.26
N GLU A 75 -5.06 9.88 -12.95
CA GLU A 75 -4.37 8.81 -13.70
C GLU A 75 -3.67 7.81 -12.77
N GLN A 76 -3.04 8.28 -11.68
CA GLN A 76 -2.52 7.38 -10.63
C GLN A 76 -3.63 6.48 -10.06
N LYS A 77 -4.77 7.08 -9.65
CA LYS A 77 -5.92 6.32 -9.12
C LYS A 77 -6.48 5.30 -10.12
N LYS A 78 -6.47 5.62 -11.41
CA LYS A 78 -6.89 4.68 -12.47
C LYS A 78 -5.92 3.51 -12.60
N ARG A 79 -4.61 3.76 -12.50
CA ARG A 79 -3.57 2.72 -12.54
C ARG A 79 -3.71 1.77 -11.34
N ASP A 80 -3.86 2.32 -10.13
CA ASP A 80 -4.05 1.51 -8.91
C ASP A 80 -5.29 0.61 -9.03
N ARG A 81 -6.41 1.18 -9.49
CA ARG A 81 -7.66 0.44 -9.69
C ARG A 81 -7.54 -0.65 -10.75
N ARG A 82 -6.71 -0.45 -11.78
CA ARG A 82 -6.47 -1.47 -12.79
C ARG A 82 -5.69 -2.63 -12.18
N LEU A 83 -4.57 -2.34 -11.51
CA LEU A 83 -3.76 -3.37 -10.88
C LEU A 83 -4.56 -4.18 -9.86
N SER A 84 -5.40 -3.54 -9.05
CA SER A 84 -6.24 -4.22 -8.04
C SER A 84 -7.26 -5.23 -8.62
N ARG A 85 -7.40 -5.30 -9.95
CA ARG A 85 -8.25 -6.27 -10.64
C ARG A 85 -7.45 -7.38 -11.33
N GLU A 86 -6.14 -7.17 -11.49
CA GLU A 86 -5.23 -8.05 -12.22
C GLU A 86 -4.41 -8.96 -11.30
N VAL A 87 -4.31 -8.62 -10.01
CA VAL A 87 -3.55 -9.36 -8.98
C VAL A 87 -4.42 -9.93 -7.87
#